data_AF-I1S6J2-F1
#
_entry.id   AF-I1S6J2-F1
#
_cell.length_a   1.000
_cell.length_b   1.000
_cell.length_c   1.000
_cell.angle_alpha   90.00
_cell.angle_beta   90.00
_cell.angle_gamma   90.00
#
_symmetry.space_group_name_H-M   'P 1'
#
loop_
_entity.id
_entity.type
_entity.pdbx_description
1 polymer ?
#
loop_
_entity_poly.entity_id
_entity_poly.type
_entity_poly.pdbx_seq_one_letter_code
_entity_poly.pdbx_strand_id
1 'polypeptide(L)'
;MATEEITYRHKHSRTPKNLDQNHILSGSFKQPDRMLTEIIQPDHVMWRCNGRTYGKVCGQDTNINDMDCSACKKTRAVDDLALSYGPNIIGRLYSIISQGVETWEYYEPRPSKT
;
A
#
# COMPACT_ATOMS: atom_id res chain seq x y z
N MET A 1 51.23 0.41 25.41
CA MET A 1 50.26 0.02 24.36
C MET A 1 49.14 1.04 24.40
N ALA A 2 49.16 2.00 23.48
CA ALA A 2 48.15 3.06 23.37
C ALA A 2 47.48 2.88 22.01
N THR A 3 46.15 2.75 22.01
CA THR A 3 45.33 2.58 20.82
C THR A 3 44.92 3.96 20.29
N GLU A 4 45.24 4.23 19.03
CA GLU A 4 44.97 5.49 18.33
C GLU A 4 43.50 5.58 17.87
N GLU A 5 42.89 6.73 18.12
CA GLU A 5 41.61 7.17 17.55
C GLU A 5 41.84 7.73 16.14
N ILE A 6 41.01 7.34 15.16
CA ILE A 6 41.02 7.94 13.82
C ILE A 6 39.68 8.61 13.54
N THR A 7 39.70 9.94 13.69
CA THR A 7 38.65 10.88 13.29
C THR A 7 38.71 11.11 11.77
N TYR A 8 37.64 10.77 11.04
CA TYR A 8 37.58 11.04 9.58
C TYR A 8 36.79 12.32 9.27
N ARG A 9 37.51 13.32 8.73
CA ARG A 9 37.03 14.63 8.28
C ARG A 9 36.27 14.56 6.95
N HIS A 10 35.19 15.33 6.85
CA HIS A 10 34.54 15.75 5.60
C HIS A 10 35.48 16.54 4.67
N LYS A 11 35.39 16.30 3.35
CA LYS A 11 35.80 17.26 2.32
C LYS A 11 34.79 17.27 1.17
N HIS A 12 34.31 18.47 0.85
CA HIS A 12 33.41 18.78 -0.26
C HIS A 12 34.14 18.90 -1.61
N SER A 13 33.35 18.65 -2.66
CA SER A 13 33.33 19.31 -3.98
C SER A 13 34.34 18.88 -5.05
N ARG A 14 33.78 18.43 -6.19
CA ARG A 14 34.11 18.86 -7.56
C ARG A 14 33.21 18.13 -8.58
N THR A 15 32.33 18.87 -9.25
CA THR A 15 31.72 18.46 -10.54
C THR A 15 32.68 18.70 -11.69
N PRO A 16 32.67 17.84 -12.73
CA PRO A 16 32.77 18.31 -14.11
C PRO A 16 31.63 17.80 -15.00
N LYS A 17 31.49 18.51 -16.13
CA LYS A 17 30.34 18.56 -17.06
C LYS A 17 30.33 17.40 -18.08
N ASN A 18 29.10 16.97 -18.41
CA ASN A 18 28.54 16.60 -19.71
C ASN A 18 29.44 15.84 -20.72
N LEU A 19 29.14 14.55 -20.95
CA LEU A 19 29.49 13.83 -22.16
C LEU A 19 28.37 12.83 -22.53
N ASP A 20 27.80 13.10 -23.70
CA ASP A 20 27.10 12.25 -24.65
C ASP A 20 25.83 11.44 -24.28
N GLN A 21 24.79 11.79 -25.05
CA GLN A 21 23.58 11.03 -25.32
C GLN A 21 23.91 9.60 -25.75
N ASN A 22 23.48 8.63 -24.95
CA ASN A 22 23.10 7.33 -25.46
C ASN A 22 21.66 7.03 -25.07
N HIS A 23 20.87 6.86 -26.13
CA HIS A 23 19.45 6.60 -26.20
C HIS A 23 19.18 5.22 -25.57
N ILE A 24 18.84 5.20 -24.27
CA ILE A 24 18.22 4.03 -23.65
C ILE A 24 16.75 4.39 -23.49
N LEU A 25 15.91 3.67 -24.22
CA LEU A 25 14.46 3.62 -24.04
C LEU A 25 14.18 3.19 -22.60
N SER A 26 14.17 4.16 -21.69
CA SER A 26 13.51 4.03 -20.40
C SER A 26 12.02 3.99 -20.69
N GLY A 27 11.54 2.79 -21.03
CA GLY A 27 10.17 2.43 -20.77
C GLY A 27 9.97 2.59 -19.27
N SER A 28 9.65 3.81 -18.83
CA SER A 28 9.12 4.07 -17.50
C SER A 28 7.87 3.23 -17.40
N PHE A 29 8.00 2.06 -16.80
CA PHE A 29 6.89 1.35 -16.21
C PHE A 29 6.36 2.32 -15.14
N LYS A 30 5.44 3.20 -15.54
CA LYS A 30 4.70 4.04 -14.60
C LYS A 30 4.05 3.04 -13.67
N GLN A 31 4.51 2.98 -12.43
CA GLN A 31 3.76 2.27 -11.40
C GLN A 31 2.33 2.81 -11.48
N PRO A 32 1.31 1.94 -11.48
CA PRO A 32 -0.06 2.40 -11.53
C PRO A 32 -0.26 3.44 -10.44
N ASP A 33 -0.80 4.61 -10.81
CA ASP A 33 -1.02 5.70 -9.88
C ASP A 33 -1.83 5.17 -8.70
N ARG A 34 -1.27 5.21 -7.49
CA ARG A 34 -1.96 4.74 -6.29
C ARG A 34 -2.65 5.92 -5.64
N MET A 35 -3.88 5.71 -5.17
CA MET A 35 -4.63 6.76 -4.50
C MET A 35 -4.85 6.39 -3.03
N LEU A 36 -4.29 7.21 -2.13
CA LEU A 36 -4.55 7.13 -0.70
C LEU A 36 -5.69 8.07 -0.33
N THR A 37 -6.68 7.58 0.40
CA THR A 37 -7.81 8.40 0.85
C THR A 37 -8.50 7.81 2.07
N GLU A 38 -9.08 8.68 2.89
CA GLU A 38 -9.96 8.31 3.99
C GLU A 38 -11.42 8.13 3.52
N ILE A 39 -11.71 8.45 2.26
CA ILE A 39 -13.04 8.38 1.66
C ILE A 39 -13.19 7.02 0.98
N ILE A 40 -14.19 6.24 1.42
CA ILE A 40 -14.60 5.01 0.74
C ILE A 40 -15.07 5.33 -0.67
N GLN A 41 -14.46 4.67 -1.65
CA GLN A 41 -14.76 4.93 -3.05
C GLN A 41 -16.07 4.26 -3.48
N PRO A 42 -16.81 4.80 -4.46
CA PRO A 42 -18.13 4.28 -4.83
C PRO A 42 -18.14 2.84 -5.38
N ASP A 43 -16.99 2.33 -5.80
CA ASP A 43 -16.77 0.97 -6.25
C ASP A 43 -16.27 0.05 -5.15
N HIS A 44 -15.93 0.55 -3.95
CA HIS A 44 -15.53 -0.25 -2.79
C HIS A 44 -16.77 -0.66 -1.99
N VAL A 45 -17.22 -1.90 -2.20
CA VAL A 45 -18.49 -2.41 -1.63
C VAL A 45 -18.31 -3.55 -0.64
N MET A 46 -17.15 -4.22 -0.68
CA MET A 46 -16.80 -5.30 0.24
C MET A 46 -15.34 -5.17 0.65
N TRP A 47 -15.00 -5.77 1.79
CA TRP A 47 -13.61 -5.97 2.20
C TRP A 47 -13.34 -7.45 2.48
N ARG A 48 -12.13 -7.92 2.17
CA ARG A 48 -11.69 -9.29 2.46
C ARG A 48 -10.82 -9.28 3.69
N CYS A 49 -11.23 -10.08 4.67
CA CYS A 49 -10.52 -10.23 5.93
C CYS A 49 -9.22 -11.02 5.75
N ASN A 50 -8.09 -10.39 6.01
CA ASN A 50 -6.76 -10.98 6.09
C ASN A 50 -6.36 -11.33 7.54
N GLY A 51 -7.28 -11.19 8.49
CA GLY A 51 -7.13 -11.64 9.86
C GLY A 51 -6.76 -13.13 9.95
N ARG A 52 -5.85 -13.47 10.87
CA ARG A 52 -5.40 -14.84 11.10
C ARG A 52 -6.04 -15.47 12.32
N THR A 53 -6.58 -16.67 12.16
CA THR A 53 -7.15 -17.49 13.24
C THR A 53 -6.55 -18.90 13.15
N TYR A 54 -5.99 -19.41 14.25
CA TYR A 54 -5.34 -20.74 14.28
C TYR A 54 -4.32 -20.96 13.15
N GLY A 55 -3.52 -19.93 12.83
CA GLY A 55 -2.48 -19.99 11.81
C GLY A 55 -2.96 -19.86 10.35
N LYS A 56 -4.27 -19.80 10.10
CA LYS A 56 -4.85 -19.64 8.75
C LYS A 56 -5.38 -18.21 8.53
N VAL A 57 -5.22 -17.70 7.32
CA VAL A 57 -5.85 -16.44 6.89
C VAL A 57 -7.35 -16.67 6.69
N CYS A 58 -8.19 -15.74 7.13
CA CYS A 58 -9.64 -15.88 7.06
C CYS A 58 -10.15 -15.89 5.60
N GLY A 59 -9.81 -14.86 4.81
CA GLY A 59 -10.22 -14.73 3.41
C GLY A 59 -11.71 -14.47 3.18
N GLN A 60 -12.50 -14.24 4.24
CA GLN A 60 -13.94 -13.99 4.12
C GLN A 60 -14.21 -12.57 3.60
N ASP A 61 -15.06 -12.47 2.58
CA ASP A 61 -15.57 -11.20 2.09
C ASP A 61 -16.73 -10.73 2.96
N THR A 62 -16.69 -9.46 3.36
CA THR A 62 -17.61 -8.82 4.32
C THR A 62 -18.07 -7.49 3.74
N ASN A 63 -19.30 -7.05 4.07
CA ASN A 63 -19.82 -5.78 3.56
C ASN A 63 -18.93 -4.61 4.01
N ILE A 64 -18.69 -3.61 3.16
CA ILE A 64 -17.90 -2.42 3.51
C ILE A 64 -18.42 -1.72 4.78
N ASN A 65 -19.73 -1.76 5.04
CA ASN A 65 -20.36 -1.14 6.20
C ASN A 65 -20.20 -1.96 7.49
N ASP A 66 -19.84 -3.24 7.40
CA ASP A 66 -19.59 -4.08 8.57
C ASP A 66 -18.13 -3.91 9.00
N MET A 67 -17.91 -3.44 10.22
CA MET A 67 -16.56 -3.29 10.79
C MET A 67 -15.92 -4.62 11.18
N ASP A 68 -16.72 -5.63 11.52
CA ASP A 68 -16.24 -6.94 11.95
C ASP A 68 -16.47 -7.99 10.88
N CYS A 69 -15.47 -8.85 10.67
CA CYS A 69 -15.55 -9.95 9.71
C CYS A 69 -16.73 -10.86 10.05
N SER A 70 -17.59 -11.10 9.05
CA SER A 70 -18.80 -11.91 9.19
C SER A 70 -18.50 -13.35 9.68
N ALA A 71 -17.35 -13.92 9.31
CA ALA A 71 -16.93 -15.28 9.68
C ALA A 71 -16.09 -15.34 10.97
N CYS A 72 -14.95 -14.63 11.02
CA CYS A 72 -13.99 -14.79 12.13
C CYS A 72 -14.14 -13.75 13.25
N LYS A 73 -15.08 -12.80 13.12
CA LYS A 73 -15.39 -11.75 14.11
C LYS A 73 -14.23 -10.82 14.45
N LYS A 74 -13.15 -10.84 13.67
CA LYS A 74 -12.07 -9.86 13.79
C LYS A 74 -12.51 -8.56 13.14
N THR A 75 -12.25 -7.46 13.83
CA THR A 75 -12.38 -6.12 13.29
C THR A 75 -11.44 -5.92 12.11
N ARG A 76 -11.92 -5.17 11.12
CA ARG A 76 -11.17 -4.73 9.95
C ARG A 76 -9.84 -4.11 10.38
N ALA A 77 -8.76 -4.48 9.70
CA ALA A 77 -7.40 -4.13 10.06
C ALA A 77 -6.55 -3.83 8.82
N VAL A 78 -5.39 -3.21 9.07
CA VAL A 78 -4.38 -2.95 8.03
C VAL A 78 -4.11 -4.23 7.22
N ASP A 79 -3.93 -4.04 5.93
CA ASP A 79 -3.79 -5.07 4.89
C ASP A 79 -5.07 -5.84 4.51
N ASP A 80 -6.23 -5.60 5.13
CA ASP A 80 -7.49 -6.09 4.59
C ASP A 80 -7.75 -5.50 3.20
N LEU A 81 -8.31 -6.30 2.29
CA LEU A 81 -8.39 -5.93 0.88
C LEU A 81 -9.71 -5.23 0.58
N ALA A 82 -9.68 -4.17 -0.22
CA ALA A 82 -10.87 -3.54 -0.77
C ALA A 82 -11.32 -4.30 -2.02
N LEU A 83 -12.61 -4.63 -2.11
CA LEU A 83 -13.20 -5.27 -3.28
C LEU A 83 -14.34 -4.45 -3.87
N SER A 84 -14.44 -4.52 -5.20
CA SER A 84 -15.63 -4.10 -5.91
C SER A 84 -16.68 -5.20 -5.97
N TYR A 85 -17.80 -4.97 -6.68
CA TYR A 85 -18.81 -6.01 -6.86
C TYR A 85 -18.17 -7.24 -7.51
N GLY A 86 -18.04 -8.33 -6.75
CA GLY A 86 -17.39 -9.57 -7.17
C GLY A 86 -16.00 -9.80 -6.56
N PRO A 87 -15.15 -10.65 -7.15
CA PRO A 87 -13.86 -11.04 -6.55
C PRO A 87 -12.71 -10.05 -6.82
N ASN A 88 -13.01 -8.89 -7.41
CA ASN A 88 -12.00 -7.96 -7.89
C ASN A 88 -11.41 -7.13 -6.74
N ILE A 89 -10.12 -7.32 -6.48
CA ILE A 89 -9.37 -6.52 -5.51
C ILE A 89 -9.04 -5.17 -6.15
N ILE A 90 -9.48 -4.09 -5.53
CA ILE A 90 -9.29 -2.71 -6.00
C ILE A 90 -8.40 -1.89 -5.07
N GLY A 91 -7.94 -2.47 -3.96
CA GLY A 91 -7.11 -1.78 -3.00
C GLY A 91 -6.88 -2.57 -1.72
N ARG A 92 -6.34 -1.89 -0.71
CA ARG A 92 -6.17 -2.41 0.66
C ARG A 92 -6.30 -1.31 1.70
N LEU A 93 -6.60 -1.70 2.93
CA LEU A 93 -6.53 -0.79 4.08
C LEU A 93 -5.06 -0.52 4.40
N TYR A 94 -4.61 0.70 4.17
CA TYR A 94 -3.22 1.09 4.27
C TYR A 94 -2.82 1.44 5.71
N SER A 95 -3.68 2.17 6.41
CA SER A 95 -3.43 2.57 7.79
C SER A 95 -4.73 2.79 8.57
N ILE A 96 -4.63 2.63 9.89
CA ILE A 96 -5.64 3.04 10.86
C ILE A 96 -4.92 3.87 11.92
N ILE A 97 -5.33 5.12 12.13
CA ILE A 97 -4.75 5.97 13.20
C ILE A 97 -5.51 5.78 14.53
N SER A 98 -5.02 6.36 15.62
CA SER A 98 -5.51 6.14 17.00
C SER A 98 -7.00 6.45 17.24
N GLN A 99 -7.65 7.17 16.32
CA GLN A 99 -9.07 7.50 16.38
C GLN A 99 -9.96 6.56 15.53
N GLY A 100 -9.39 5.53 14.92
CA GLY A 100 -10.11 4.61 14.03
C GLY A 100 -10.34 5.16 12.62
N VAL A 101 -9.70 6.29 12.26
CA VAL A 101 -9.76 6.80 10.88
C VAL A 101 -8.97 5.87 9.98
N GLU A 102 -9.67 5.28 9.01
CA GLU A 102 -9.14 4.34 8.02
C GLU A 102 -8.63 5.10 6.80
N THR A 103 -7.41 4.79 6.35
CA THR A 103 -6.89 5.26 5.06
C THR A 103 -6.74 4.07 4.12
N TRP A 104 -7.41 4.13 2.98
CA TRP A 104 -7.40 3.09 1.95
C TRP A 104 -6.45 3.46 0.80
N GLU A 105 -5.68 2.47 0.33
CA GLU A 105 -4.85 2.54 -0.88
C GLU A 105 -5.60 1.84 -2.02
N TYR A 106 -6.00 2.59 -3.05
CA TYR A 106 -6.64 2.04 -4.25
C TYR A 106 -5.66 1.90 -5.41
N TYR A 107 -5.84 0.83 -6.19
CA TYR A 107 -5.00 0.48 -7.33
C TYR A 107 -5.64 0.96 -8.65
N GLU A 108 -4.85 1.57 -9.52
CA GLU A 108 -5.28 1.99 -10.86
C GLU A 108 -4.75 1.04 -11.96
N PRO A 109 -5.38 0.96 -13.14
CA PRO A 109 -6.70 1.52 -13.44
C PRO A 109 -7.79 0.76 -12.68
N ARG A 110 -8.76 1.48 -12.12
CA ARG A 110 -9.95 0.84 -11.53
C ARG A 110 -10.74 0.10 -12.61
N PRO A 111 -11.23 -1.12 -12.33
CA PRO A 111 -12.14 -1.80 -13.25
C PRO A 111 -13.40 -0.94 -13.45
N SER A 112 -13.64 -0.50 -14.68
CA SER A 112 -14.83 0.28 -15.04
C SER A 112 -16.09 -0.53 -14.75
N LYS A 113 -17.09 0.10 -14.11
CA LYS A 113 -18.44 -0.47 -13.98
C LYS A 113 -18.93 -0.82 -15.39
N THR A 114 -19.04 -2.11 -15.70
CA THR A 114 -19.62 -2.62 -16.94
C THR A 114 -21.03 -3.08 -16.66
#